data_AF-A0A8A3PJV6-F1
#
_entry.id   AF-A0A8A3PJV6-F1
#
_cell.length_a   1.000
_cell.length_b   1.000
_cell.length_c   1.000
_cell.angle_alpha   90.00
_cell.angle_beta   90.00
_cell.angle_gamma   90.00
#
_symmetry.space_group_name_H-M   'P 1'
#
loop_
_entity.id
_entity.type
_entity.pdbx_description
1 polymer ?
#
loop_
_entity_poly.entity_id
_entity_poly.type
_entity_poly.pdbx_seq_one_letter_code
_entity_poly.pdbx_strand_id
1 'polypeptide(L)'
;MLEKFNISQRQPIIGVEEIIPSTPGVLTVAIAGCSSSGKTTLALLLSEIFSSLSTKRGSTDDDSPLDLEKENLDGSQTTIPSTTPFTTTIHQDDFFIQKALCPFVAFNSTNNDKKFIKDSLNGMDEKDIYSYFCTGAEEKGNVRIIGPNTDCMEAVDFGELLRRVQAAKINGSDPEKNAKSKKHADKRKLVERYSGVIAAMRKRVEERLASTSVDYINGWVFVEGFLLLSKSMPSDDRSLAFDELEEGICAEIKRQRQLQPKVDEELMREMERIREERAPSNEALMQEFDVKLFLPTSKEVARHRRLSRFPYVDSPAGGRLPGQMWKSEGYFEEVVWKGYENSFDWLLKDTGKGNVNGVFVRSTLDDTVENTVEWAIDIILEALIARGEN
;
A
#
# COMPACT_ATOMS: atom_id res chain seq x y z
N MET A 1 -27.29 -16.24 66.82
CA MET A 1 -27.03 -16.27 65.35
C MET A 1 -25.52 -16.46 65.24
N LEU A 2 -24.96 -17.67 65.07
CA LEU A 2 -25.32 -18.76 64.14
C LEU A 2 -25.21 -18.26 62.68
N GLU A 3 -24.29 -18.75 61.83
CA GLU A 3 -23.31 -19.86 61.99
C GLU A 3 -21.91 -19.56 61.41
N LYS A 4 -20.92 -20.36 61.82
CA LYS A 4 -19.66 -20.59 61.10
C LYS A 4 -19.70 -21.99 60.51
N PHE A 5 -19.42 -22.19 59.22
CA PHE A 5 -18.94 -23.43 58.58
C PHE A 5 -18.78 -23.17 57.06
N ASN A 6 -17.94 -23.87 56.29
CA ASN A 6 -16.68 -24.57 56.61
C ASN A 6 -15.82 -24.62 55.34
N ILE A 7 -14.50 -24.80 55.46
CA ILE A 7 -13.65 -25.13 54.29
C ILE A 7 -13.60 -26.66 54.18
N SER A 8 -13.92 -27.20 52.99
CA SER A 8 -13.60 -28.59 52.64
C SER A 8 -13.43 -28.75 51.12
N GLN A 9 -12.64 -29.75 50.74
CA GLN A 9 -12.15 -29.96 49.38
C GLN A 9 -13.18 -30.67 48.48
N ARG A 10 -13.13 -30.41 47.18
CA ARG A 10 -13.51 -31.38 46.13
C ARG A 10 -12.51 -31.37 44.98
N GLN A 11 -12.46 -32.49 44.26
CA GLN A 11 -11.43 -32.89 43.29
C GLN A 11 -11.62 -32.23 41.91
N PRO A 12 -10.58 -32.27 41.04
CA PRO A 12 -10.60 -31.59 39.75
C PRO A 12 -11.65 -32.16 38.80
N ILE A 13 -12.32 -31.27 38.06
CA ILE A 13 -13.12 -31.64 36.89
C ILE A 13 -12.16 -31.81 35.72
N ILE A 14 -11.97 -33.04 35.27
CA ILE A 14 -11.41 -33.33 33.95
C ILE A 14 -12.47 -32.89 32.95
N GLY A 15 -12.18 -31.86 32.15
CA GLY A 15 -13.15 -31.22 31.27
C GLY A 15 -12.48 -30.72 30.00
N VAL A 16 -12.20 -31.68 29.10
CA VAL A 16 -11.91 -31.52 27.66
C VAL A 16 -10.94 -30.39 27.30
N GLU A 17 -9.74 -30.74 26.84
CA GLU A 17 -9.01 -29.86 25.94
C GLU A 17 -9.87 -29.64 24.69
N GLU A 18 -10.55 -28.49 24.61
CA GLU A 18 -10.98 -27.97 23.32
C GLU A 18 -9.70 -27.75 22.52
N ILE A 19 -9.42 -28.67 21.60
CA ILE A 19 -8.53 -28.43 20.47
C ILE A 19 -9.25 -27.38 19.62
N ILE A 20 -9.12 -26.12 20.03
CA ILE A 20 -9.50 -24.97 19.22
C ILE A 20 -8.69 -25.14 17.93
N PRO A 21 -9.31 -25.40 16.77
CA PRO A 21 -8.57 -25.48 15.52
C PRO A 21 -7.93 -24.10 15.31
N SER A 22 -6.61 -24.04 15.25
CA SER A 22 -5.86 -22.78 15.22
C SER A 22 -6.43 -21.90 14.12
N THR A 23 -7.07 -20.78 14.51
CA THR A 23 -7.87 -19.97 13.60
C THR A 23 -6.96 -19.49 12.47
N PRO A 24 -7.21 -19.91 11.21
CA PRO A 24 -6.24 -19.74 10.15
C PRO A 24 -5.76 -18.31 9.98
N GLY A 25 -4.45 -18.13 10.00
CA GLY A 25 -3.82 -16.82 9.92
C GLY A 25 -4.09 -16.15 8.58
N VAL A 26 -4.40 -14.85 8.60
CA VAL A 26 -4.22 -13.98 7.43
C VAL A 26 -2.94 -13.21 7.64
N LEU A 27 -2.01 -13.29 6.69
CA LEU A 27 -0.75 -12.55 6.74
C LEU A 27 -0.86 -11.22 5.99
N THR A 28 -0.46 -10.13 6.64
CA THR A 28 -0.55 -8.77 6.13
C THR A 28 0.85 -8.24 5.83
N VAL A 29 1.10 -7.92 4.57
CA VAL A 29 2.44 -7.52 4.07
C VAL A 29 2.39 -6.09 3.53
N ALA A 30 3.05 -5.17 4.21
CA ALA A 30 3.22 -3.80 3.74
C ALA A 30 4.43 -3.65 2.81
N ILE A 31 4.26 -2.88 1.74
CA ILE A 31 5.27 -2.63 0.70
C ILE A 31 5.38 -1.11 0.50
N ALA A 32 6.45 -0.52 1.05
CA ALA A 32 6.71 0.92 1.07
C ALA A 32 7.88 1.33 0.16
N GLY A 33 8.02 2.65 -0.07
CA GLY A 33 9.01 3.25 -0.96
C GLY A 33 8.43 4.41 -1.77
N CYS A 34 9.26 5.11 -2.54
CA CYS A 34 8.81 6.30 -3.28
C CYS A 34 7.81 5.96 -4.41
N SER A 35 7.21 6.99 -5.01
CA SER A 35 6.49 6.83 -6.28
C SER A 35 7.47 6.39 -7.38
N SER A 36 7.21 5.23 -7.99
CA SER A 36 8.03 4.55 -9.01
C SER A 36 9.19 3.66 -8.52
N SER A 37 9.34 3.37 -7.22
CA SER A 37 10.39 2.43 -6.76
C SER A 37 10.17 0.98 -7.20
N GLY A 38 8.92 0.55 -7.38
CA GLY A 38 8.56 -0.79 -7.88
C GLY A 38 7.39 -1.47 -7.16
N LYS A 39 6.96 -0.91 -6.01
CA LYS A 39 5.90 -1.42 -5.10
C LYS A 39 4.75 -2.18 -5.77
N THR A 40 3.99 -1.53 -6.66
CA THR A 40 2.85 -2.09 -7.39
C THR A 40 3.19 -3.36 -8.18
N THR A 41 4.42 -3.46 -8.73
CA THR A 41 4.91 -4.65 -9.43
C THR A 41 5.21 -5.77 -8.43
N LEU A 42 5.89 -5.46 -7.32
CA LEU A 42 6.18 -6.47 -6.29
C LEU A 42 4.88 -7.01 -5.67
N ALA A 43 3.96 -6.13 -5.26
CA ALA A 43 2.67 -6.51 -4.67
C ALA A 43 1.86 -7.44 -5.60
N LEU A 44 1.85 -7.14 -6.90
CA LEU A 44 1.22 -8.00 -7.90
C LEU A 44 1.93 -9.36 -8.01
N LEU A 45 3.26 -9.39 -8.15
CA LEU A 45 3.99 -10.65 -8.33
C LEU A 45 3.88 -11.55 -7.09
N LEU A 46 3.94 -10.99 -5.88
CA LEU A 46 3.68 -11.74 -4.65
C LEU A 46 2.24 -12.29 -4.63
N SER A 47 1.24 -11.48 -4.96
CA SER A 47 -0.17 -11.91 -5.05
C SER A 47 -0.36 -13.09 -6.03
N GLU A 48 0.31 -13.10 -7.18
CA GLU A 48 0.26 -14.23 -8.13
C GLU A 48 1.10 -15.44 -7.70
N ILE A 49 2.11 -15.26 -6.85
CA ILE A 49 2.93 -16.37 -6.31
C ILE A 49 2.18 -17.09 -5.19
N PHE A 50 1.59 -16.35 -4.26
CA PHE A 50 0.95 -16.89 -3.05
C PHE A 50 -0.51 -17.37 -3.26
N SER A 51 -1.21 -16.94 -4.32
CA SER A 51 -2.63 -17.25 -4.58
C SER A 51 -2.96 -18.69 -4.96
N SER A 52 -1.97 -19.50 -5.34
CA SER A 52 -2.20 -20.90 -5.74
C SER A 52 -1.62 -21.94 -4.79
N LEU A 53 -1.19 -21.52 -3.60
CA LEU A 53 -0.56 -22.41 -2.61
C LEU A 53 -1.61 -23.30 -1.93
N SER A 54 -2.02 -24.37 -2.63
CA SER A 54 -2.89 -25.39 -2.06
C SER A 54 -2.13 -26.19 -1.02
N THR A 55 -2.43 -25.94 0.25
CA THR A 55 -1.93 -26.65 1.44
C THR A 55 -2.48 -28.09 1.50
N LYS A 56 -2.00 -28.94 0.58
CA LYS A 56 -2.21 -30.39 0.65
C LYS A 56 -1.62 -30.92 1.95
N ARG A 57 -2.48 -31.46 2.83
CA ARG A 57 -2.00 -32.44 3.81
C ARG A 57 -1.50 -33.66 3.04
N GLY A 58 -0.36 -34.21 3.45
CA GLY A 58 0.06 -35.52 2.96
C GLY A 58 -0.89 -36.58 3.51
N SER A 59 -1.74 -37.15 2.66
CA SER A 59 -2.16 -38.53 2.86
C SER A 59 -0.93 -39.42 2.66
N THR A 60 -0.73 -40.37 3.56
CA THR A 60 0.18 -41.49 3.31
C THR A 60 -0.53 -42.44 2.35
N ASP A 61 -0.36 -42.20 1.06
CA ASP A 61 -0.88 -43.08 0.01
C ASP A 61 -0.10 -44.40 0.05
N ASP A 62 -0.69 -45.41 0.71
CA ASP A 62 -0.16 -46.78 0.76
C ASP A 62 -0.62 -47.57 -0.46
N ASP A 63 0.26 -48.40 -1.02
CA ASP A 63 0.23 -48.76 -2.45
C ASP A 63 -0.54 -50.07 -2.71
N SER A 64 -1.70 -50.01 -3.40
CA SER A 64 -2.33 -51.17 -4.07
C SER A 64 -3.51 -50.81 -5.01
N PRO A 65 -3.61 -51.43 -6.21
CA PRO A 65 -4.76 -51.28 -7.11
C PRO A 65 -5.79 -52.41 -6.98
N LEU A 66 -7.08 -52.12 -7.21
CA LEU A 66 -8.01 -52.85 -8.12
C LEU A 66 -9.49 -52.44 -7.95
N ASP A 67 -10.07 -51.97 -9.06
CA ASP A 67 -11.42 -52.20 -9.61
C ASP A 67 -12.73 -52.29 -8.78
N LEU A 68 -13.73 -51.60 -9.36
CA LEU A 68 -15.18 -51.88 -9.44
C LEU A 68 -16.16 -51.31 -8.38
N GLU A 69 -17.37 -51.07 -8.91
CA GLU A 69 -18.42 -50.19 -8.37
C GLU A 69 -19.23 -50.81 -7.22
N LYS A 70 -19.68 -49.96 -6.27
CA LYS A 70 -21.03 -50.05 -5.70
C LYS A 70 -21.49 -48.80 -4.95
N GLU A 71 -22.80 -48.72 -4.72
CA GLU A 71 -23.49 -47.54 -4.22
C GLU A 71 -23.59 -47.47 -2.68
N ASN A 72 -23.63 -46.23 -2.18
CA ASN A 72 -24.40 -45.73 -1.04
C ASN A 72 -24.01 -46.06 0.43
N LEU A 73 -24.31 -45.03 1.25
CA LEU A 73 -24.61 -45.00 2.69
C LEU A 73 -23.48 -45.04 3.73
N ASP A 74 -23.26 -43.84 4.26
CA ASP A 74 -22.82 -43.47 5.62
C ASP A 74 -21.38 -43.80 6.07
N GLY A 75 -20.82 -42.90 6.87
CA GLY A 75 -19.40 -42.84 7.22
C GLY A 75 -18.86 -41.41 7.14
N SER A 76 -18.78 -40.73 8.28
CA SER A 76 -18.41 -39.33 8.38
C SER A 76 -16.92 -39.06 8.09
N GLN A 77 -16.56 -38.95 6.81
CA GLN A 77 -15.37 -38.20 6.41
C GLN A 77 -15.75 -36.74 6.18
N THR A 78 -15.50 -35.90 7.18
CA THR A 78 -15.59 -34.45 7.05
C THR A 78 -14.44 -33.97 6.16
N THR A 79 -14.66 -34.00 4.83
CA THR A 79 -13.74 -33.45 3.84
C THR A 79 -13.67 -31.94 4.01
N ILE A 80 -12.77 -31.48 4.89
CA ILE A 80 -12.41 -30.07 5.02
C ILE A 80 -12.07 -29.57 3.62
N PRO A 81 -12.81 -28.59 3.07
CA PRO A 81 -12.53 -28.08 1.73
C PRO A 81 -11.09 -27.60 1.66
N SER A 82 -10.36 -27.95 0.60
CA SER A 82 -9.02 -27.42 0.34
C SER A 82 -9.12 -25.97 -0.12
N THR A 83 -9.52 -25.08 0.78
CA THR A 83 -9.58 -23.63 0.58
C THR A 83 -8.21 -23.12 0.19
N THR A 84 -8.06 -22.82 -1.11
CA THR A 84 -6.91 -22.09 -1.63
C THR A 84 -6.82 -20.74 -0.92
N PRO A 85 -5.65 -20.36 -0.36
CA PRO A 85 -5.51 -19.09 0.36
C PRO A 85 -5.89 -17.91 -0.53
N PHE A 86 -6.71 -16.99 -0.02
CA PHE A 86 -7.08 -15.81 -0.79
C PHE A 86 -5.89 -14.84 -0.89
N THR A 87 -5.88 -13.98 -1.90
CA THR A 87 -4.90 -12.88 -2.01
C THR A 87 -5.61 -11.57 -2.35
N THR A 88 -5.52 -10.59 -1.46
CA THR A 88 -6.01 -9.23 -1.68
C THR A 88 -4.82 -8.29 -1.86
N THR A 89 -4.90 -7.37 -2.83
CA THR A 89 -3.92 -6.29 -3.00
C THR A 89 -4.61 -4.94 -2.84
N ILE A 90 -4.12 -4.13 -1.92
CA ILE A 90 -4.66 -2.81 -1.56
C ILE A 90 -3.63 -1.74 -1.95
N HIS A 91 -4.00 -0.84 -2.86
CA HIS A 91 -3.16 0.29 -3.24
C HIS A 91 -3.54 1.53 -2.43
N GLN A 92 -2.61 2.17 -1.74
CA GLN A 92 -2.84 3.41 -1.01
C GLN A 92 -3.37 4.54 -1.93
N ASP A 93 -2.94 4.56 -3.19
CA ASP A 93 -3.38 5.54 -4.19
C ASP A 93 -4.91 5.46 -4.49
N ASP A 94 -5.56 4.34 -4.20
CA ASP A 94 -7.03 4.19 -4.30
C ASP A 94 -7.77 4.87 -3.10
N PHE A 95 -7.04 5.41 -2.12
CA PHE A 95 -7.52 6.11 -0.90
C PHE A 95 -7.12 7.60 -0.84
N PHE A 96 -6.76 8.20 -1.98
CA PHE A 96 -6.48 9.63 -2.05
C PHE A 96 -7.76 10.47 -1.87
N ILE A 97 -7.67 11.51 -1.03
CA ILE A 97 -8.70 12.53 -0.86
C ILE A 97 -8.82 13.41 -2.12
N GLN A 98 -9.90 14.17 -2.23
CA GLN A 98 -10.08 15.09 -3.36
C GLN A 98 -8.98 16.16 -3.39
N LYS A 99 -8.44 16.49 -4.57
CA LYS A 99 -7.39 17.51 -4.76
C LYS A 99 -7.74 18.91 -4.23
N ALA A 100 -9.02 19.20 -4.02
CA ALA A 100 -9.46 20.45 -3.40
C ALA A 100 -9.09 20.54 -1.89
N LEU A 101 -8.90 19.39 -1.24
CA LEU A 101 -8.66 19.21 0.19
C LEU A 101 -7.19 18.96 0.53
N CYS A 102 -6.40 18.46 -0.44
CA CYS A 102 -4.95 18.29 -0.33
C CYS A 102 -4.25 19.61 0.09
N PRO A 103 -3.16 19.55 0.89
CA PRO A 103 -2.39 20.73 1.21
C PRO A 103 -1.76 21.31 -0.06
N PHE A 104 -1.55 22.62 -0.06
CA PHE A 104 -0.91 23.31 -1.19
C PHE A 104 0.60 23.32 -1.04
N VAL A 105 1.30 23.33 -2.18
CA VAL A 105 2.75 23.47 -2.28
C VAL A 105 3.11 24.43 -3.43
N ALA A 106 4.23 25.12 -3.26
CA ALA A 106 4.90 25.88 -4.32
C ALA A 106 6.07 25.07 -4.90
N PHE A 107 6.29 25.17 -6.21
CA PHE A 107 7.47 24.61 -6.90
C PHE A 107 7.81 25.38 -8.17
N ASN A 108 9.05 25.28 -8.65
CA ASN A 108 9.53 25.94 -9.86
C ASN A 108 9.58 24.98 -11.06
N SER A 109 9.05 25.38 -12.21
CA SER A 109 9.18 24.62 -13.46
C SER A 109 10.62 24.58 -13.97
N THR A 110 11.08 23.46 -14.51
CA THR A 110 12.37 23.35 -15.20
C THR A 110 12.30 23.77 -16.67
N ASN A 111 13.46 23.81 -17.35
CA ASN A 111 13.51 23.97 -18.81
C ASN A 111 12.79 22.83 -19.56
N ASN A 112 12.76 21.61 -19.02
CA ASN A 112 12.09 20.47 -19.64
C ASN A 112 10.57 20.59 -19.57
N ASP A 113 10.06 21.27 -18.54
CA ASP A 113 8.63 21.53 -18.34
C ASP A 113 8.08 22.59 -19.30
N LYS A 114 8.91 23.40 -19.98
CA LYS A 114 8.48 24.57 -20.77
C LYS A 114 7.37 24.29 -21.79
N LYS A 115 7.45 23.16 -22.52
CA LYS A 115 6.36 22.77 -23.44
C LYS A 115 5.09 22.45 -22.66
N PHE A 116 5.22 21.63 -21.62
CA PHE A 116 4.12 21.13 -20.81
C PHE A 116 3.38 22.23 -20.04
N ILE A 117 4.09 23.21 -19.48
CA ILE A 117 3.49 24.40 -18.87
C ILE A 117 2.82 25.28 -19.92
N LYS A 118 3.43 25.47 -21.11
CA LYS A 118 2.77 26.17 -22.22
C LYS A 118 1.48 25.48 -22.66
N ASP A 119 1.48 24.15 -22.78
CA ASP A 119 0.29 23.37 -23.15
C ASP A 119 -0.80 23.52 -22.06
N SER A 120 -0.43 23.47 -20.78
CA SER A 120 -1.36 23.61 -19.63
C SER A 120 -1.93 25.03 -19.48
N LEU A 121 -1.13 26.08 -19.73
CA LEU A 121 -1.58 27.47 -19.76
C LEU A 121 -2.54 27.77 -20.92
N ASN A 122 -2.44 27.03 -22.04
CA ASN A 122 -3.37 27.14 -23.16
C ASN A 122 -4.65 26.32 -22.95
N GLY A 123 -4.59 25.22 -22.18
CA GLY A 123 -5.77 24.48 -21.73
C GLY A 123 -6.72 25.34 -20.87
N MET A 124 -7.99 24.95 -20.78
CA MET A 124 -8.96 25.58 -19.88
C MET A 124 -9.11 24.80 -18.56
N ASP A 125 -9.11 23.48 -18.64
CA ASP A 125 -9.59 22.56 -17.60
C ASP A 125 -8.79 22.52 -16.28
N GLU A 126 -7.57 23.06 -16.21
CA GLU A 126 -6.72 23.01 -15.01
C GLU A 126 -6.52 24.35 -14.29
N LYS A 127 -7.05 25.46 -14.84
CA LYS A 127 -6.84 26.83 -14.31
C LYS A 127 -7.45 27.05 -12.92
N ASP A 128 -8.46 26.27 -12.56
CA ASP A 128 -9.11 26.32 -11.24
C ASP A 128 -8.33 25.54 -10.16
N ILE A 129 -7.34 24.72 -10.56
CA ILE A 129 -6.58 23.82 -9.67
C ILE A 129 -5.16 24.36 -9.40
N TYR A 130 -4.47 24.89 -10.42
CA TYR A 130 -3.08 25.37 -10.31
C TYR A 130 -2.96 26.86 -10.69
N SER A 131 -2.19 27.61 -9.90
CA SER A 131 -1.82 29.00 -10.16
C SER A 131 -0.38 29.08 -10.67
N TYR A 132 -0.15 29.96 -11.65
CA TYR A 132 1.10 30.03 -12.42
C TYR A 132 1.67 31.46 -12.40
N PHE A 133 2.95 31.59 -12.03
CA PHE A 133 3.64 32.87 -11.86
C PHE A 133 4.94 32.88 -12.68
N CYS A 134 4.95 33.62 -13.79
CA CYS A 134 6.13 33.72 -14.66
C CYS A 134 7.22 34.60 -14.00
N THR A 135 8.40 34.03 -13.77
CA THR A 135 9.54 34.78 -13.21
C THR A 135 10.50 35.23 -14.33
N GLY A 136 10.42 36.53 -14.68
CA GLY A 136 11.25 37.15 -15.72
C GLY A 136 10.58 37.26 -17.09
N ALA A 137 11.32 37.74 -18.09
CA ALA A 137 10.81 38.01 -19.43
C ALA A 137 10.36 36.74 -20.18
N GLU A 138 9.33 36.91 -21.02
CA GLU A 138 8.38 35.87 -21.46
C GLU A 138 8.98 34.64 -22.17
N GLU A 139 10.18 34.74 -22.74
CA GLU A 139 10.81 33.66 -23.51
C GLU A 139 11.76 32.76 -22.71
N LYS A 140 12.19 33.17 -21.50
CA LYS A 140 13.26 32.47 -20.76
C LYS A 140 12.92 32.10 -19.31
N GLY A 141 11.98 32.78 -18.68
CA GLY A 141 11.63 32.59 -17.28
C GLY A 141 11.27 31.15 -16.89
N ASN A 142 11.54 30.79 -15.64
CA ASN A 142 10.88 29.65 -15.01
C ASN A 142 9.51 30.11 -14.49
N VAL A 143 8.51 29.23 -14.54
CA VAL A 143 7.19 29.49 -13.97
C VAL A 143 7.17 28.88 -12.57
N ARG A 144 6.91 29.68 -11.54
CA ARG A 144 6.61 29.17 -10.20
C ARG A 144 5.13 28.81 -10.15
N ILE A 145 4.83 27.64 -9.61
CA ILE A 145 3.53 26.98 -9.70
C ILE A 145 3.07 26.66 -8.29
N ILE A 146 1.83 27.02 -7.98
CA ILE A 146 1.19 26.80 -6.68
C ILE A 146 -0.06 25.93 -6.91
N GLY A 147 -0.18 24.84 -6.16
CA GLY A 147 -1.32 23.92 -6.27
C GLY A 147 -1.27 22.76 -5.28
N PRO A 148 -2.22 21.80 -5.37
CA PRO A 148 -2.34 20.71 -4.41
C PRO A 148 -1.20 19.69 -4.53
N ASN A 149 -0.68 19.27 -3.39
CA ASN A 149 0.26 18.15 -3.27
C ASN A 149 -0.51 16.83 -3.25
N THR A 150 -0.27 15.97 -4.23
CA THR A 150 -0.88 14.64 -4.35
C THR A 150 0.11 13.49 -4.18
N ASP A 151 1.34 13.78 -3.74
CA ASP A 151 2.39 12.78 -3.47
C ASP A 151 2.84 12.86 -2.00
N CYS A 152 1.95 13.29 -1.10
CA CYS A 152 2.21 13.44 0.33
C CYS A 152 1.21 12.66 1.20
N MET A 153 1.55 12.50 2.47
CA MET A 153 0.79 11.74 3.47
C MET A 153 -0.59 12.37 3.74
N GLU A 154 -0.66 13.70 3.71
CA GLU A 154 -1.87 14.48 3.98
C GLU A 154 -2.95 14.28 2.92
N ALA A 155 -2.59 13.76 1.74
CA ALA A 155 -3.52 13.45 0.66
C ALA A 155 -4.22 12.09 0.83
N VAL A 156 -3.92 11.30 1.87
CA VAL A 156 -4.41 9.92 2.05
C VAL A 156 -5.40 9.84 3.21
N ASP A 157 -6.57 9.21 3.00
CA ASP A 157 -7.44 8.77 4.09
C ASP A 157 -6.90 7.48 4.72
N PHE A 158 -6.05 7.63 5.73
CA PHE A 158 -5.54 6.50 6.51
C PHE A 158 -6.63 5.78 7.32
N GLY A 159 -7.76 6.42 7.61
CA GLY A 159 -8.87 5.85 8.37
C GLY A 159 -9.70 4.85 7.54
N GLU A 160 -10.02 5.17 6.28
CA GLU A 160 -10.62 4.22 5.34
C GLU A 160 -9.61 3.16 4.87
N LEU A 161 -8.33 3.50 4.71
CA LEU A 161 -7.29 2.51 4.42
C LEU A 161 -7.15 1.47 5.54
N LEU A 162 -7.09 1.90 6.80
CA LEU A 162 -7.05 1.00 7.97
C LEU A 162 -8.29 0.10 8.01
N ARG A 163 -9.49 0.68 7.88
CA ARG A 163 -10.75 -0.07 7.82
C ARG A 163 -10.75 -1.09 6.69
N ARG A 164 -10.18 -0.80 5.52
CA ARG A 164 -10.08 -1.77 4.43
C ARG A 164 -9.12 -2.92 4.74
N VAL A 165 -7.96 -2.64 5.33
CA VAL A 165 -7.00 -3.68 5.73
C VAL A 165 -7.64 -4.63 6.76
N GLN A 166 -8.30 -4.08 7.78
CA GLN A 166 -9.04 -4.86 8.78
C GLN A 166 -10.19 -5.67 8.14
N ALA A 167 -10.98 -5.06 7.25
CA ALA A 167 -12.04 -5.77 6.53
C ALA A 167 -11.53 -6.90 5.63
N ALA A 168 -10.37 -6.73 4.99
CA ALA A 168 -9.74 -7.78 4.18
C ALA A 168 -9.22 -8.94 5.03
N LYS A 169 -8.69 -8.67 6.23
CA LYS A 169 -8.26 -9.68 7.21
C LYS A 169 -9.42 -10.51 7.76
N ILE A 170 -10.63 -9.95 7.84
CA ILE A 170 -11.84 -10.64 8.33
C ILE A 170 -12.58 -11.39 7.21
N ASN A 171 -12.82 -10.74 6.07
CA ASN A 171 -13.77 -11.23 5.06
C ASN A 171 -13.14 -11.98 3.88
N GLY A 172 -11.80 -12.08 3.84
CA GLY A 172 -11.06 -12.86 2.84
C GLY A 172 -11.18 -12.40 1.38
N SER A 173 -11.81 -11.25 1.14
CA SER A 173 -12.00 -10.68 -0.19
C SER A 173 -12.31 -9.20 -0.10
N ASP A 174 -11.74 -8.39 -1.00
CA ASP A 174 -12.30 -7.08 -1.34
C ASP A 174 -13.47 -7.30 -2.32
N PRO A 175 -14.65 -6.69 -2.11
CA PRO A 175 -15.75 -6.72 -3.07
C PRO A 175 -15.42 -5.83 -4.28
N GLU A 176 -14.50 -6.30 -5.13
CA GLU A 176 -13.84 -5.50 -6.18
C GLU A 176 -14.87 -4.87 -7.14
N LYS A 177 -14.97 -3.54 -7.13
CA LYS A 177 -15.78 -2.75 -8.07
C LYS A 177 -15.17 -2.74 -9.48
N ASN A 178 -15.22 -3.88 -10.17
CA ASN A 178 -15.05 -4.11 -11.63
C ASN A 178 -14.52 -2.91 -12.45
N ALA A 179 -13.24 -2.58 -12.27
CA ALA A 179 -12.59 -1.38 -12.84
C ALA A 179 -12.08 -1.61 -14.29
N LYS A 180 -13.00 -2.01 -15.17
CA LYS A 180 -12.95 -1.97 -16.65
C LYS A 180 -11.58 -2.18 -17.31
N SER A 181 -11.32 -3.44 -17.68
CA SER A 181 -10.45 -3.95 -18.76
C SER A 181 -8.96 -3.52 -18.84
N LYS A 182 -8.59 -2.25 -18.70
CA LYS A 182 -7.20 -1.79 -18.93
C LYS A 182 -6.25 -2.12 -17.77
N LYS A 183 -6.64 -1.89 -16.50
CA LYS A 183 -5.84 -2.29 -15.31
C LYS A 183 -5.53 -3.79 -15.36
N HIS A 184 -6.52 -4.62 -15.73
CA HIS A 184 -6.33 -6.06 -15.93
C HIS A 184 -5.48 -6.43 -17.17
N ALA A 185 -5.55 -5.68 -18.27
CA ALA A 185 -4.75 -5.97 -19.47
C ALA A 185 -3.26 -5.74 -19.24
N ASP A 186 -2.89 -4.65 -18.56
CA ASP A 186 -1.50 -4.37 -18.24
C ASP A 186 -0.99 -5.23 -17.06
N LYS A 187 -1.86 -5.61 -16.09
CA LYS A 187 -1.59 -6.69 -15.12
C LYS A 187 -1.24 -8.01 -15.84
N ARG A 188 -2.07 -8.48 -16.79
CA ARG A 188 -1.83 -9.74 -17.50
C ARG A 188 -0.49 -9.76 -18.24
N LYS A 189 -0.12 -8.68 -18.95
CA LYS A 189 1.19 -8.58 -19.61
C LYS A 189 2.37 -8.66 -18.63
N LEU A 190 2.21 -8.12 -17.42
CA LEU A 190 3.26 -8.16 -16.39
C LEU A 190 3.42 -9.57 -15.82
N VAL A 191 2.30 -10.27 -15.58
CA VAL A 191 2.27 -11.67 -15.16
C VAL A 191 2.83 -12.60 -16.23
N GLU A 192 2.48 -12.39 -17.50
CA GLU A 192 3.03 -13.10 -18.66
C GLU A 192 4.55 -12.91 -18.76
N ARG A 193 5.02 -11.65 -18.69
CA ARG A 193 6.45 -11.29 -18.74
C ARG A 193 7.28 -11.94 -17.64
N TYR A 194 6.76 -12.03 -16.41
CA TYR A 194 7.47 -12.60 -15.26
C TYR A 194 6.98 -14.01 -14.90
N SER A 195 6.29 -14.70 -15.81
CA SER A 195 5.71 -16.03 -15.58
C SER A 195 6.73 -17.08 -15.12
N GLY A 196 7.94 -17.06 -15.68
CA GLY A 196 9.05 -17.91 -15.22
C GLY A 196 9.53 -17.60 -13.80
N VAL A 197 9.52 -16.32 -13.41
CA VAL A 197 9.85 -15.87 -12.04
C VAL A 197 8.78 -16.35 -11.07
N ILE A 198 7.51 -16.15 -11.41
CA ILE A 198 6.35 -16.59 -10.62
C ILE A 198 6.41 -18.11 -10.40
N ALA A 199 6.66 -18.90 -11.45
CA ALA A 199 6.76 -20.36 -11.35
C ALA A 199 7.95 -20.83 -10.49
N ALA A 200 9.14 -20.25 -10.68
CA ALA A 200 10.33 -20.60 -9.89
C ALA A 200 10.19 -20.23 -8.40
N MET A 201 9.62 -19.05 -8.12
CA MET A 201 9.42 -18.56 -6.75
C MET A 201 8.29 -19.29 -6.03
N ARG A 202 7.19 -19.62 -6.73
CA ARG A 202 6.12 -20.47 -6.19
C ARG A 202 6.66 -21.82 -5.76
N LYS A 203 7.48 -22.46 -6.61
CA LYS A 203 8.16 -23.72 -6.27
C LYS A 203 9.04 -23.57 -5.01
N ARG A 204 9.84 -22.51 -4.89
CA ARG A 204 10.67 -22.21 -3.70
C ARG A 204 9.81 -22.12 -2.42
N VAL A 205 8.65 -21.46 -2.51
CA VAL A 205 7.69 -21.32 -1.41
C VAL A 205 7.06 -22.67 -1.05
N GLU A 206 6.62 -23.46 -2.04
CA GLU A 206 6.06 -24.80 -1.83
C GLU A 206 7.09 -25.74 -1.15
N GLU A 207 8.34 -25.77 -1.64
CA GLU A 207 9.43 -26.57 -1.06
C GLU A 207 9.77 -26.15 0.37
N ARG A 208 9.78 -24.85 0.68
CA ARG A 208 10.03 -24.34 2.04
C ARG A 208 8.87 -24.63 3.00
N LEU A 209 7.63 -24.36 2.60
CA LEU A 209 6.46 -24.61 3.45
C LEU A 209 6.25 -26.11 3.70
N ALA A 210 6.52 -26.99 2.72
CA ALA A 210 6.46 -28.44 2.93
C ALA A 210 7.47 -28.97 3.96
N SER A 211 8.54 -28.21 4.24
CA SER A 211 9.58 -28.56 5.23
C SER A 211 9.31 -28.05 6.64
N THR A 212 8.24 -27.27 6.87
CA THR A 212 8.01 -26.54 8.13
C THR A 212 6.57 -26.73 8.63
N SER A 213 6.40 -26.93 9.94
CA SER A 213 5.09 -27.01 10.59
C SER A 213 4.46 -25.62 10.80
N VAL A 214 4.21 -24.89 9.71
CA VAL A 214 3.55 -23.57 9.75
C VAL A 214 2.04 -23.76 9.97
N ASP A 215 1.45 -22.87 10.77
CA ASP A 215 0.00 -22.75 10.95
C ASP A 215 -0.74 -22.54 9.61
N TYR A 216 -2.01 -22.94 9.52
CA TYR A 216 -2.78 -22.86 8.29
C TYR A 216 -3.03 -21.40 7.89
N ILE A 217 -2.45 -20.93 6.78
CA ILE A 217 -2.63 -19.56 6.28
C ILE A 217 -3.88 -19.52 5.38
N ASN A 218 -4.94 -18.83 5.80
CA ASN A 218 -6.16 -18.68 5.00
C ASN A 218 -6.05 -17.62 3.90
N GLY A 219 -5.08 -16.70 3.99
CA GLY A 219 -4.85 -15.74 2.92
C GLY A 219 -3.83 -14.65 3.23
N TRP A 220 -3.68 -13.77 2.25
CA TRP A 220 -2.61 -12.77 2.17
C TRP A 220 -3.19 -11.41 1.81
N VAL A 221 -2.78 -10.37 2.53
CA VAL A 221 -3.19 -8.98 2.27
C VAL A 221 -1.93 -8.15 1.99
N PHE A 222 -1.66 -7.89 0.72
CA PHE A 222 -0.55 -7.05 0.27
C PHE A 222 -1.00 -5.59 0.19
N VAL A 223 -0.37 -4.70 0.95
CA VAL A 223 -0.72 -3.28 1.01
C VAL A 223 0.46 -2.46 0.50
N GLU A 224 0.27 -1.63 -0.53
CA GLU A 224 1.36 -0.91 -1.18
C GLU A 224 1.12 0.60 -1.30
N GLY A 225 2.13 1.42 -0.98
CA GLY A 225 1.97 2.87 -0.90
C GLY A 225 3.19 3.62 -0.37
N PHE A 226 2.99 4.85 0.09
CA PHE A 226 3.94 5.60 0.94
C PHE A 226 3.68 5.26 2.42
N LEU A 227 3.60 3.95 2.71
CA LEU A 227 3.36 3.38 4.04
C LEU A 227 4.64 3.42 4.89
N LEU A 228 4.56 2.99 6.16
CA LEU A 228 5.72 2.87 7.08
C LEU A 228 6.37 4.21 7.44
N LEU A 229 5.55 5.22 7.71
CA LEU A 229 5.98 6.56 8.11
C LEU A 229 6.37 6.60 9.60
N SER A 230 7.29 7.50 9.97
CA SER A 230 7.88 7.54 11.33
C SER A 230 6.86 7.90 12.42
N LYS A 231 6.98 7.27 13.61
CA LYS A 231 6.13 7.56 14.79
C LYS A 231 6.14 9.05 15.18
N SER A 232 7.31 9.69 15.12
CA SER A 232 7.38 11.14 14.99
C SER A 232 6.95 11.51 13.58
N MET A 233 5.64 11.63 13.38
CA MET A 233 5.08 12.33 12.23
C MET A 233 5.69 13.74 12.23
N PRO A 234 6.11 14.29 11.08
CA PRO A 234 6.37 15.72 11.00
C PRO A 234 5.12 16.45 11.47
N SER A 235 5.26 17.43 12.37
CA SER A 235 4.14 18.32 12.68
C SER A 235 3.69 19.04 11.41
N ASP A 236 2.40 19.28 11.22
CA ASP A 236 1.85 20.01 10.07
C ASP A 236 2.46 21.44 9.93
N ASP A 237 3.16 21.90 10.98
CA ASP A 237 4.08 23.05 11.08
C ASP A 237 5.18 23.09 9.99
N ARG A 238 5.43 21.99 9.26
CA ARG A 238 6.23 22.00 8.02
C ARG A 238 5.36 22.02 6.76
N SER A 239 4.61 23.10 6.61
CA SER A 239 4.44 23.65 5.25
C SER A 239 5.83 23.84 4.61
N LEU A 240 5.94 23.64 3.30
CA LEU A 240 7.14 24.07 2.57
C LEU A 240 7.15 25.60 2.64
N ALA A 241 8.01 26.14 3.51
CA ALA A 241 7.94 27.52 4.00
C ALA A 241 7.60 28.52 2.89
N PHE A 242 6.35 28.95 2.88
CA PHE A 242 5.82 29.94 1.98
C PHE A 242 6.40 31.30 2.37
N ASP A 243 6.97 32.04 1.41
CA ASP A 243 7.25 33.46 1.62
C ASP A 243 5.92 34.21 1.87
N GLU A 244 5.93 35.38 2.52
CA GLU A 244 4.70 36.15 2.85
C GLU A 244 3.76 36.36 1.63
N LEU A 245 4.36 36.50 0.44
CA LEU A 245 3.65 36.59 -0.84
C LEU A 245 2.86 35.31 -1.17
N GLU A 246 3.43 34.15 -0.90
CA GLU A 246 2.82 32.84 -1.18
C GLU A 246 1.80 32.44 -0.11
N GLU A 247 2.00 32.83 1.14
CA GLU A 247 0.94 32.75 2.16
C GLU A 247 -0.25 33.62 1.75
N GLY A 248 0.00 34.84 1.28
CA GLY A 248 -1.01 35.75 0.74
C GLY A 248 -1.75 35.15 -0.46
N ILE A 249 -1.04 34.56 -1.42
CA ILE A 249 -1.62 33.85 -2.57
C ILE A 249 -2.44 32.64 -2.12
N CYS A 250 -1.93 31.80 -1.22
CA CYS A 250 -2.65 30.63 -0.71
C CYS A 250 -3.90 31.04 0.10
N ALA A 251 -3.84 32.13 0.87
CA ALA A 251 -4.99 32.70 1.56
C ALA A 251 -6.03 33.26 0.58
N GLU A 252 -5.60 33.90 -0.50
CA GLU A 252 -6.51 34.44 -1.52
C GLU A 252 -7.15 33.33 -2.38
N ILE A 253 -6.41 32.28 -2.76
CA ILE A 253 -6.97 31.07 -3.39
C ILE A 253 -7.99 30.40 -2.46
N LYS A 254 -7.68 30.30 -1.15
CA LYS A 254 -8.63 29.79 -0.14
C LYS A 254 -9.88 30.66 -0.05
N ARG A 255 -9.77 31.99 -0.04
CA ARG A 255 -10.92 32.92 -0.05
C ARG A 255 -11.77 32.78 -1.32
N GLN A 256 -11.15 32.73 -2.50
CA GLN A 256 -11.86 32.60 -3.77
C GLN A 256 -12.62 31.27 -3.87
N ARG A 257 -12.09 30.20 -3.26
CA ARG A 257 -12.82 28.93 -3.08
C ARG A 257 -13.89 28.99 -1.99
N GLN A 258 -13.68 29.69 -0.88
CA GLN A 258 -14.70 29.93 0.16
C GLN A 258 -15.85 30.83 -0.32
N LEU A 259 -15.62 31.66 -1.33
CA LEU A 259 -16.65 32.48 -1.98
C LEU A 259 -17.56 31.68 -2.93
N GLN A 260 -17.32 30.38 -3.14
CA GLN A 260 -18.31 29.44 -3.68
C GLN A 260 -19.29 29.07 -2.55
N PRO A 261 -20.55 29.57 -2.51
CA PRO A 261 -21.37 29.55 -1.28
C PRO A 261 -21.99 28.18 -0.91
N LYS A 262 -21.39 27.08 -1.38
CA LYS A 262 -21.81 25.68 -1.17
C LYS A 262 -20.63 24.71 -1.02
N VAL A 263 -19.47 25.20 -0.60
CA VAL A 263 -18.43 24.31 -0.04
C VAL A 263 -18.92 23.90 1.34
N ASP A 264 -19.50 22.71 1.42
CA ASP A 264 -20.42 22.32 2.50
C ASP A 264 -19.76 22.26 3.88
N GLU A 265 -20.54 22.50 4.95
CA GLU A 265 -20.06 22.29 6.33
C GLU A 265 -19.67 20.83 6.54
N GLU A 266 -20.37 19.90 5.87
CA GLU A 266 -20.04 18.48 5.85
C GLU A 266 -18.60 18.23 5.35
N LEU A 267 -18.17 18.94 4.31
CA LEU A 267 -16.83 18.81 3.74
C LEU A 267 -15.74 19.35 4.69
N MET A 268 -16.02 20.44 5.42
CA MET A 268 -15.10 20.96 6.44
C MET A 268 -14.98 20.02 7.64
N ARG A 269 -16.08 19.38 8.07
CA ARG A 269 -16.07 18.36 9.12
C ARG A 269 -15.30 17.11 8.67
N GLU A 270 -15.48 16.68 7.42
CA GLU A 270 -14.76 15.56 6.80
C GLU A 270 -13.24 15.83 6.77
N MET A 271 -12.82 17.04 6.36
CA MET A 271 -11.41 17.45 6.37
C MET A 271 -10.78 17.41 7.76
N GLU A 272 -11.49 17.90 8.78
CA GLU A 272 -10.95 17.91 10.15
C GLU A 272 -10.89 16.49 10.72
N ARG A 273 -11.92 15.66 10.51
CA ARG A 273 -11.89 14.24 10.91
C ARG A 273 -10.73 13.50 10.26
N ILE A 274 -10.51 13.66 8.95
CA ILE A 274 -9.38 13.04 8.24
C ILE A 274 -8.03 13.54 8.76
N ARG A 275 -7.91 14.79 9.23
CA ARG A 275 -6.69 15.30 9.88
C ARG A 275 -6.47 14.65 11.25
N GLU A 276 -7.48 14.68 12.12
CA GLU A 276 -7.42 14.12 13.48
C GLU A 276 -7.18 12.60 13.47
N GLU A 277 -7.84 11.86 12.58
CA GLU A 277 -7.70 10.41 12.44
C GLU A 277 -6.37 9.98 11.80
N ARG A 278 -5.66 10.86 11.07
CA ARG A 278 -4.48 10.51 10.25
C ARG A 278 -3.37 9.81 11.06
N ALA A 279 -2.91 10.45 12.13
CA ALA A 279 -1.80 9.94 12.95
C ALA A 279 -2.16 8.63 13.69
N PRO A 280 -3.28 8.54 14.45
CA PRO A 280 -3.64 7.29 15.11
C PRO A 280 -3.97 6.17 14.13
N SER A 281 -4.57 6.47 12.96
CA SER A 281 -4.84 5.45 11.93
C SER A 281 -3.56 4.91 11.29
N ASN A 282 -2.56 5.77 11.03
CA ASN A 282 -1.24 5.32 10.56
C ASN A 282 -0.51 4.47 11.61
N GLU A 283 -0.55 4.83 12.91
CA GLU A 283 0.08 4.00 13.96
C GLU A 283 -0.66 2.68 14.19
N ALA A 284 -1.99 2.65 14.10
CA ALA A 284 -2.77 1.42 14.15
C ALA A 284 -2.52 0.53 12.93
N LEU A 285 -2.47 1.10 11.73
CA LEU A 285 -2.13 0.42 10.48
C LEU A 285 -0.73 -0.23 10.56
N MET A 286 0.22 0.40 11.25
CA MET A 286 1.54 -0.19 11.53
C MET A 286 1.48 -1.43 12.44
N GLN A 287 0.44 -1.61 13.27
CA GLN A 287 0.23 -2.84 14.05
C GLN A 287 -0.46 -3.94 13.23
N GLU A 288 -1.24 -3.58 12.21
CA GLU A 288 -1.92 -4.56 11.35
C GLU A 288 -0.96 -5.37 10.46
N PHE A 289 0.25 -4.87 10.21
CA PHE A 289 1.24 -5.48 9.31
C PHE A 289 2.14 -6.50 9.99
N ASP A 290 1.95 -7.79 9.71
CA ASP A 290 2.85 -8.87 10.11
C ASP A 290 4.26 -8.70 9.50
N VAL A 291 4.34 -8.34 8.21
CA VAL A 291 5.61 -8.12 7.49
C VAL A 291 5.64 -6.72 6.90
N LYS A 292 6.79 -6.04 7.00
CA LYS A 292 6.98 -4.63 6.60
C LYS A 292 8.20 -4.51 5.69
N LEU A 293 8.00 -4.34 4.39
CA LEU A 293 9.05 -4.26 3.36
C LEU A 293 9.23 -2.82 2.87
N PHE A 294 10.48 -2.35 2.76
CA PHE A 294 10.82 -1.05 2.17
C PHE A 294 11.72 -1.21 0.94
N LEU A 295 11.28 -0.58 -0.16
CA LEU A 295 11.92 -0.57 -1.47
C LEU A 295 12.56 0.81 -1.75
N PRO A 296 13.85 1.01 -1.39
CA PRO A 296 14.61 2.17 -1.81
C PRO A 296 14.96 2.09 -3.31
N THR A 297 15.22 3.25 -3.91
CA THR A 297 15.49 3.46 -5.35
C THR A 297 16.28 4.75 -5.50
N SER A 298 17.12 4.89 -6.53
CA SER A 298 17.83 6.15 -6.79
C SER A 298 16.87 7.23 -7.30
N LYS A 299 17.27 8.50 -7.12
CA LYS A 299 16.54 9.66 -7.62
C LYS A 299 16.39 9.60 -9.14
N GLU A 300 17.45 9.18 -9.81
CA GLU A 300 17.58 9.08 -11.26
C GLU A 300 16.60 8.04 -11.83
N VAL A 301 16.51 6.86 -11.20
CA VAL A 301 15.60 5.79 -11.60
C VAL A 301 14.15 6.14 -11.25
N ALA A 302 13.88 6.70 -10.07
CA ALA A 302 12.56 7.18 -9.69
C ALA A 302 12.05 8.26 -10.67
N ARG A 303 12.89 9.26 -10.99
CA ARG A 303 12.60 10.31 -11.97
C ARG A 303 12.36 9.73 -13.36
N HIS A 304 13.28 8.93 -13.87
CA HIS A 304 13.17 8.35 -15.21
C HIS A 304 11.88 7.54 -15.35
N ARG A 305 11.57 6.68 -14.37
CA ARG A 305 10.32 5.90 -14.37
C ARG A 305 9.09 6.82 -14.28
N ARG A 306 9.08 7.85 -13.44
CA ARG A 306 7.97 8.80 -13.30
C ARG A 306 7.71 9.60 -14.59
N LEU A 307 8.76 10.11 -15.24
CA LEU A 307 8.66 10.86 -16.50
C LEU A 307 8.35 9.95 -17.70
N SER A 308 8.75 8.68 -17.68
CA SER A 308 8.40 7.68 -18.70
C SER A 308 7.00 7.06 -18.55
N ARG A 309 6.32 7.21 -17.40
CA ARG A 309 4.92 6.75 -17.22
C ARG A 309 3.99 7.38 -18.25
N PHE A 310 3.04 6.60 -18.78
CA PHE A 310 1.94 7.16 -19.56
C PHE A 310 1.12 8.16 -18.71
N PRO A 311 0.55 9.23 -19.30
CA PRO A 311 -0.35 10.15 -18.59
C PRO A 311 -1.47 9.39 -17.86
N TYR A 312 -1.75 9.82 -16.63
CA TYR A 312 -2.64 9.14 -15.68
C TYR A 312 -4.10 9.57 -15.83
N VAL A 313 -4.94 9.06 -14.92
CA VAL A 313 -6.40 9.21 -14.84
C VAL A 313 -6.91 9.66 -13.42
N ASP A 314 -8.20 10.00 -13.26
CA ASP A 314 -8.94 10.96 -12.34
C ASP A 314 -9.84 12.09 -12.99
N SER A 315 -11.13 11.81 -13.23
CA SER A 315 -12.27 12.62 -13.77
C SER A 315 -13.48 11.70 -14.10
N PRO A 316 -14.75 12.06 -13.83
CA PRO A 316 -15.17 13.09 -12.88
C PRO A 316 -14.66 12.73 -11.47
N ALA A 317 -14.61 11.42 -11.19
CA ALA A 317 -13.57 10.77 -10.43
C ALA A 317 -13.07 9.57 -11.27
N GLY A 318 -11.75 9.35 -11.37
CA GLY A 318 -11.15 8.17 -12.04
C GLY A 318 -10.58 8.25 -13.49
N GLY A 319 -10.89 9.25 -14.35
CA GLY A 319 -10.46 9.44 -15.78
C GLY A 319 -9.79 10.77 -16.29
N ARG A 320 -8.70 11.32 -15.71
CA ARG A 320 -7.97 12.60 -16.02
C ARG A 320 -7.73 12.86 -17.51
N LEU A 321 -7.59 14.16 -17.80
CA LEU A 321 -7.28 14.77 -19.08
C LEU A 321 -5.83 15.36 -19.06
N PRO A 322 -5.34 16.01 -20.13
CA PRO A 322 -3.96 16.55 -20.19
C PRO A 322 -3.69 17.71 -19.20
N GLY A 323 -2.42 17.88 -18.80
CA GLY A 323 -1.91 19.03 -17.99
C GLY A 323 -1.29 18.66 -16.62
N GLN A 324 -1.55 17.44 -16.16
CA GLN A 324 -1.32 16.95 -14.79
C GLN A 324 0.08 17.23 -14.17
N MET A 325 0.21 18.31 -13.38
CA MET A 325 1.48 18.81 -12.80
C MET A 325 2.33 17.79 -12.05
N TRP A 326 1.76 16.69 -11.52
CA TRP A 326 2.51 15.59 -10.87
C TRP A 326 3.65 15.04 -11.75
N LYS A 327 3.50 15.15 -13.08
CA LYS A 327 4.48 14.67 -14.07
C LYS A 327 5.54 15.72 -14.45
N SER A 328 5.42 16.97 -13.99
CA SER A 328 6.49 17.96 -14.20
C SER A 328 7.76 17.56 -13.45
N GLU A 329 8.90 17.87 -14.05
CA GLU A 329 10.22 17.66 -13.45
C GLU A 329 10.39 18.56 -12.22
N GLY A 330 9.93 19.81 -12.30
CA GLY A 330 9.92 20.75 -11.16
C GLY A 330 9.21 20.19 -9.92
N TYR A 331 8.00 19.65 -10.09
CA TYR A 331 7.25 19.04 -9.00
C TYR A 331 7.94 17.77 -8.46
N PHE A 332 8.55 16.94 -9.33
CA PHE A 332 9.33 15.80 -8.87
C PHE A 332 10.54 16.22 -8.02
N GLU A 333 11.34 17.16 -8.52
CA GLU A 333 12.58 17.62 -7.90
C GLU A 333 12.33 18.40 -6.60
N GLU A 334 11.29 19.24 -6.55
CA GLU A 334 11.05 20.13 -5.42
C GLU A 334 10.02 19.64 -4.40
N VAL A 335 9.07 18.77 -4.80
CA VAL A 335 8.00 18.25 -3.93
C VAL A 335 8.17 16.75 -3.67
N VAL A 336 8.09 15.91 -4.72
CA VAL A 336 7.99 14.44 -4.57
C VAL A 336 9.25 13.84 -3.94
N TRP A 337 10.42 14.22 -4.45
CA TRP A 337 11.68 13.65 -3.99
C TRP A 337 12.02 14.11 -2.58
N LYS A 338 11.90 15.42 -2.30
CA LYS A 338 12.10 15.95 -0.94
C LYS A 338 11.07 15.38 0.06
N GLY A 339 9.83 15.18 -0.36
CA GLY A 339 8.80 14.51 0.45
C GLY A 339 9.21 13.09 0.81
N TYR A 340 9.66 12.30 -0.18
CA TYR A 340 10.19 10.95 0.05
C TYR A 340 11.41 10.95 1.00
N GLU A 341 12.39 11.82 0.76
CA GLU A 341 13.57 11.97 1.63
C GLU A 341 13.15 12.32 3.07
N ASN A 342 12.30 13.32 3.27
CA ASN A 342 11.84 13.73 4.60
C ASN A 342 11.05 12.63 5.33
N SER A 343 10.15 11.93 4.63
CA SER A 343 9.30 10.88 5.21
C SER A 343 10.06 9.59 5.55
N PHE A 344 11.15 9.29 4.83
CA PHE A 344 11.87 8.02 4.92
C PHE A 344 13.35 8.15 5.29
N ASP A 345 13.83 9.34 5.64
CA ASP A 345 15.18 9.63 6.16
C ASP A 345 15.66 8.58 7.18
N TRP A 346 14.77 8.14 8.08
CA TRP A 346 15.02 7.16 9.12
C TRP A 346 15.27 5.72 8.61
N LEU A 347 14.79 5.37 7.42
CA LEU A 347 15.12 4.11 6.72
C LEU A 347 16.28 4.31 5.74
N LEU A 348 16.35 5.47 5.09
CA LEU A 348 17.35 5.81 4.07
C LEU A 348 18.77 5.96 4.67
N LYS A 349 18.90 6.49 5.88
CA LYS A 349 20.19 6.55 6.60
C LYS A 349 20.73 5.18 7.05
N ASP A 350 19.83 4.21 7.18
CA ASP A 350 20.13 2.87 7.69
C ASP A 350 20.12 1.78 6.59
N THR A 351 20.12 2.17 5.30
CA THR A 351 20.26 1.25 4.17
C THR A 351 21.55 0.44 4.29
N GLY A 352 21.40 -0.86 4.54
CA GLY A 352 22.50 -1.78 4.84
C GLY A 352 22.31 -2.58 6.14
N LYS A 353 21.47 -2.13 7.08
CA LYS A 353 21.16 -2.89 8.31
C LYS A 353 20.25 -4.12 8.07
N GLY A 354 19.60 -4.23 6.92
CA GLY A 354 18.66 -5.29 6.58
C GLY A 354 17.29 -5.16 7.27
N ASN A 355 17.27 -4.84 8.57
CA ASN A 355 16.06 -4.48 9.32
C ASN A 355 16.29 -3.21 10.14
N VAL A 356 15.28 -2.33 10.20
CA VAL A 356 15.27 -1.08 10.94
C VAL A 356 13.93 -0.97 11.68
N ASN A 357 13.94 -1.13 13.01
CA ASN A 357 12.75 -1.08 13.88
C ASN A 357 11.58 -1.98 13.41
N GLY A 358 11.87 -3.16 12.89
CA GLY A 358 10.86 -4.09 12.36
C GLY A 358 10.46 -3.87 10.89
N VAL A 359 11.07 -2.89 10.20
CA VAL A 359 10.95 -2.72 8.74
C VAL A 359 12.16 -3.31 8.05
N PHE A 360 11.94 -4.25 7.14
CA PHE A 360 13.00 -4.83 6.32
C PHE A 360 13.34 -3.90 5.15
N VAL A 361 14.60 -3.47 5.07
CA VAL A 361 15.11 -2.53 4.07
C VAL A 361 15.98 -3.29 3.08
N ARG A 362 15.60 -3.29 1.79
CA ARG A 362 16.44 -3.89 0.74
C ARG A 362 17.77 -3.14 0.68
N SER A 363 18.88 -3.87 0.76
CA SER A 363 20.25 -3.31 0.72
C SER A 363 20.65 -2.80 -0.66
N THR A 364 20.17 -3.44 -1.74
CA THR A 364 20.51 -3.08 -3.12
C THR A 364 19.48 -2.09 -3.71
N LEU A 365 19.95 -0.94 -4.20
CA LEU A 365 19.16 0.02 -4.97
C LEU A 365 18.92 -0.48 -6.39
N ASP A 366 17.72 -0.25 -6.93
CA ASP A 366 17.33 -0.38 -8.35
C ASP A 366 17.56 -1.72 -9.06
N ASP A 367 18.00 -2.72 -8.30
CA ASP A 367 18.25 -4.10 -8.71
C ASP A 367 16.98 -4.84 -9.18
N THR A 368 17.18 -5.92 -9.94
CA THR A 368 16.20 -6.58 -10.83
C THR A 368 14.89 -6.96 -10.15
N VAL A 369 13.81 -7.12 -10.94
CA VAL A 369 12.49 -7.52 -10.42
C VAL A 369 12.58 -8.92 -9.82
N GLU A 370 13.33 -9.79 -10.47
CA GLU A 370 13.69 -11.14 -10.06
C GLU A 370 14.29 -11.14 -8.65
N ASN A 371 15.39 -10.41 -8.44
CA ASN A 371 16.06 -10.29 -7.14
C ASN A 371 15.19 -9.56 -6.10
N THR A 372 14.28 -8.68 -6.53
CA THR A 372 13.33 -7.98 -5.63
C THR A 372 12.30 -8.95 -5.08
N VAL A 373 11.77 -9.84 -5.92
CA VAL A 373 10.79 -10.85 -5.53
C VAL A 373 11.43 -11.93 -4.66
N GLU A 374 12.64 -12.38 -4.99
CA GLU A 374 13.38 -13.35 -4.17
C GLU A 374 13.65 -12.81 -2.75
N TRP A 375 14.20 -11.60 -2.65
CA TRP A 375 14.42 -10.91 -1.37
C TRP A 375 13.15 -10.79 -0.52
N ALA A 376 12.03 -10.39 -1.14
CA ALA A 376 10.75 -10.24 -0.44
C ALA A 376 10.19 -11.58 0.03
N ILE A 377 10.36 -12.65 -0.75
CA ILE A 377 9.87 -13.98 -0.42
C ILE A 377 10.67 -14.62 0.72
N ASP A 378 11.99 -14.49 0.73
CA ASP A 378 12.80 -15.03 1.82
C ASP A 378 12.42 -14.38 3.17
N ILE A 379 12.22 -13.06 3.21
CA ILE A 379 11.73 -12.35 4.41
C ILE A 379 10.33 -12.83 4.83
N ILE A 380 9.41 -13.01 3.88
CA ILE A 380 8.05 -13.51 4.18
C ILE A 380 8.13 -14.94 4.76
N LEU A 381 8.98 -15.81 4.19
CA LEU A 381 9.17 -17.18 4.68
C LEU A 381 9.85 -17.21 6.07
N GLU A 382 10.85 -16.37 6.31
CA GLU A 382 11.48 -16.22 7.63
C GLU A 382 10.47 -15.77 8.70
N ALA A 383 9.61 -14.80 8.38
CA ALA A 383 8.56 -14.33 9.29
C ALA A 383 7.49 -15.40 9.60
N LEU A 384 7.24 -16.32 8.66
CA LEU A 384 6.31 -17.44 8.85
C LEU A 384 6.92 -18.57 9.68
N ILE A 385 8.20 -18.88 9.48
CA ILE A 385 8.93 -19.85 10.32
C ILE A 385 8.96 -19.33 11.77
N ALA A 386 9.38 -18.08 11.99
CA ALA A 386 9.41 -17.47 13.31
C ALA A 386 8.04 -17.39 14.00
N ARG A 387 6.93 -17.38 13.23
CA ARG A 387 5.56 -17.44 13.77
C ARG A 387 5.16 -18.84 14.22
N GLY A 388 5.72 -19.91 13.64
CA GLY A 388 5.47 -21.31 14.02
C GLY A 388 6.34 -21.82 15.17
N GLU A 389 7.32 -21.03 15.62
CA GLU A 389 8.23 -21.35 16.74
C GLU A 389 7.80 -20.74 18.09
N ASN A 390 6.69 -19.98 18.13
CA ASN A 390 6.16 -19.27 19.32
C ASN A 390 4.75 -19.72 19.70
#